data_AF-A0A3B8MWD1-F1
#
_entry.id   AF-A0A3B8MWD1-F1
#
_cell.length_a   1.000
_cell.length_b   1.000
_cell.length_c   1.000
_cell.angle_alpha   90.00
_cell.angle_beta   90.00
_cell.angle_gamma   90.00
#
_symmetry.space_group_name_H-M   'P 1'
#
loop_
_entity.id
_entity.type
_entity.pdbx_description
1 polymer ?
#
loop_
_entity_poly.entity_id
_entity_poly.type
_entity_poly.pdbx_seq_one_letter_code
_entity_poly.pdbx_strand_id
1 'polypeptide(L)' 'MDKEEVLRIFNDLGVINNGHFLLTSGKHSNTYLQCAKIFQYPKYSELFSKELALKFKDY' A
#
# COMPACT_ATOMS: atom_id res chain seq x y z
N MET A 1 -2.44 -11.13 -7.79
CA MET A 1 -1.65 -11.16 -6.54
C MET A 1 -2.55 -11.43 -5.34
N ASP A 2 -2.15 -12.32 -4.45
CA ASP A 2 -2.89 -12.59 -3.21
C ASP A 2 -2.61 -11.53 -2.11
N LYS A 3 -3.39 -11.57 -1.03
CA LYS A 3 -3.31 -10.59 0.06
C LYS A 3 -1.99 -10.69 0.85
N GLU A 4 -1.46 -11.89 1.04
CA GLU A 4 -0.24 -12.10 1.83
C GLU A 4 0.98 -11.54 1.08
N GLU A 5 1.02 -11.73 -0.23
CA GLU A 5 2.07 -11.18 -1.08
C GLU A 5 2.07 -9.64 -1.06
N VAL A 6 0.89 -9.00 -1.12
CA VAL A 6 0.76 -7.54 -0.96
C VAL A 6 1.34 -7.08 0.38
N LEU A 7 0.95 -7.75 1.47
CA LEU A 7 1.40 -7.38 2.80
C LEU A 7 2.90 -7.57 2.97
N ARG A 8 3.48 -8.62 2.40
CA ARG A 8 4.94 -8.83 2.39
C ARG A 8 5.64 -7.67 1.69
N ILE A 9 5.23 -7.33 0.47
CA ILE A 9 5.82 -6.22 -0.29
C ILE A 9 5.66 -4.89 0.46
N PHE A 10 4.51 -4.66 1.10
CA PHE A 10 4.28 -3.44 1.88
C PHE A 10 5.17 -3.35 3.12
N ASN A 11 5.45 -4.48 3.79
CA ASN A 11 6.41 -4.50 4.88
C ASN A 11 7.84 -4.25 4.38
N ASP A 12 8.26 -4.93 3.31
CA ASP A 12 9.60 -4.80 2.73
C ASP A 12 9.89 -3.37 2.24
N LEU A 13 8.88 -2.71 1.66
CA LEU A 13 8.97 -1.32 1.20
C LEU A 13 8.76 -0.30 2.33
N GLY A 14 8.48 -0.74 3.56
CA GLY A 14 8.20 0.14 4.70
C GLY A 14 6.94 0.99 4.52
N VAL A 15 5.97 0.52 3.74
CA VAL A 15 4.66 1.17 3.54
C VAL A 15 3.86 1.16 4.82
N ILE A 16 3.89 0.05 5.56
CA ILE A 16 3.22 -0.09 6.86
C ILE A 16 4.11 0.52 7.94
N ASN A 17 3.59 1.53 8.65
CA ASN A 17 4.26 2.14 9.80
C ASN A 17 3.43 1.87 11.05
N ASN A 18 4.09 1.42 12.12
CA ASN A 18 3.47 1.16 13.43
C ASN A 18 3.89 2.28 14.41
N GLY A 19 2.95 2.81 15.18
CA GLY A 19 3.17 3.94 16.07
C GLY A 19 1.87 4.49 16.65
N HIS A 20 1.77 5.80 16.84
CA HIS A 20 0.52 6.49 17.16
C HIS A 20 0.34 7.63 16.16
N PHE A 21 -0.66 7.48 15.28
CA PHE A 21 -0.95 8.45 14.22
C PHE A 21 -2.33 9.07 14.43
N LEU A 22 -2.41 10.40 14.27
CA LEU A 22 -3.67 11.11 14.05
C LEU A 22 -3.92 11.13 12.54
N LEU A 23 -4.96 10.42 12.09
CA LEU A 23 -5.32 10.35 10.68
C LEU A 23 -6.05 11.63 10.24
N THR A 24 -6.12 11.86 8.93
CA THR A 24 -6.85 13.00 8.34
C THR A 24 -8.34 13.02 8.66
N SER A 25 -8.91 11.88 9.08
CA SER A 25 -10.27 11.78 9.61
C SER A 25 -10.43 12.24 11.07
N GLY A 26 -9.35 12.63 11.74
CA GLY A 26 -9.32 12.95 13.17
C GLY A 26 -9.25 11.72 14.09
N LYS A 27 -9.27 10.50 13.53
CA LYS A 27 -9.16 9.25 14.31
C LYS A 27 -7.71 8.93 14.65
N HIS A 28 -7.50 8.37 15.83
CA HIS A 28 -6.23 7.77 16.19
C HIS A 28 -6.12 6.36 15.63
N SER A 29 -4.93 6.00 15.15
CA SER A 29 -4.60 4.66 14.67
C SER A 29 -3.20 4.29 15.12
N ASN A 30 -3.00 3.02 15.44
CA ASN A 30 -1.66 2.47 15.68
C ASN A 30 -0.90 2.16 14.38
N THR A 31 -1.58 2.25 13.23
CA THR A 31 -1.05 1.91 11.91
C THR A 31 -1.28 3.03 10.91
N TYR A 32 -0.27 3.34 10.10
CA TYR A 32 -0.36 4.26 8.97
C TYR A 32 0.25 3.64 7.70
N LEU A 33 -0.49 3.71 6.59
CA LEU A 33 -0.06 3.23 5.28
C LEU A 33 0.48 4.39 4.43
N GLN A 34 1.80 4.47 4.29
CA GLN A 34 2.45 5.45 3.45
C GLN A 34 2.63 4.93 2.02
N CYS A 35 1.52 4.79 1.28
CA CYS A 35 1.51 4.21 -0.07
C CYS A 35 2.43 4.91 -1.07
N ALA A 36 2.76 6.19 -0.83
CA ALA A 36 3.73 6.94 -1.64
C ALA A 36 5.10 6.25 -1.75
N LYS A 37 5.51 5.45 -0.76
CA LYS A 37 6.78 4.71 -0.79
C LYS A 37 6.85 3.68 -1.93
N ILE A 38 5.72 3.16 -2.39
CA ILE A 38 5.65 2.23 -3.53
C ILE A 38 6.25 2.89 -4.78
N PHE A 39 5.94 4.17 -4.98
CA PHE A 39 6.31 4.91 -6.18
C PHE A 39 7.80 5.28 -6.26
N GLN A 40 8.57 5.04 -5.20
CA GLN A 40 10.03 5.16 -5.23
C GLN A 40 10.69 4.04 -6.06
N TYR A 41 9.96 2.95 -6.34
CA TYR A 41 10.48 1.78 -7.01
C TYR A 41 9.61 1.43 -8.23
N PRO A 42 10.03 1.79 -9.47
CA PRO A 42 9.22 1.64 -10.67
C PRO A 42 8.65 0.24 -10.90
N LYS A 43 9.42 -0.81 -10.58
CA LYS A 43 8.99 -2.22 -10.65
C LYS A 43 7.71 -2.46 -9.85
N TYR A 44 7.63 -1.93 -8.63
CA TYR A 44 6.46 -2.13 -7.77
C TYR A 44 5.32 -1.22 -8.20
N SER A 45 5.59 0.01 -8.64
CA SER A 45 4.59 0.89 -9.24
C SER A 45 3.85 0.20 -10.38
N GLU A 46 4.59 -0.36 -11.35
CA GLU A 46 4.02 -1.07 -12.50
C GLU A 46 3.18 -2.28 -12.05
N LEU A 47 3.72 -3.11 -11.15
CA LEU A 47 3.04 -4.28 -10.62
C LEU A 47 1.69 -3.90 -9.98
N PHE A 48 1.69 -2.94 -9.04
CA PHE A 48 0.48 -2.53 -8.34
C PHE A 48 -0.53 -1.83 -9.25
N SER A 49 -0.07 -0.97 -10.16
CA SER A 49 -0.95 -0.29 -11.13
C SER A 49 -1.62 -1.30 -12.08
N LYS A 50 -0.88 -2.30 -12.56
CA LYS A 50 -1.42 -3.37 -13.42
C LYS A 50 -2.45 -4.21 -12.68
N GLU A 51 -2.12 -4.67 -11.48
CA GLU A 51 -3.04 -5.48 -10.65
C GLU A 51 -4.32 -4.71 -10.31
N LEU A 52 -4.20 -3.40 -10.02
CA LEU A 52 -5.37 -2.56 -9.79
C LEU A 52 -6.22 -2.44 -11.06
N ALA A 53 -5.60 -2.13 -12.21
CA ALA A 53 -6.32 -2.02 -13.49
C ALA A 53 -7.05 -3.31 -13.86
N LEU A 54 -6.43 -4.48 -13.65
CA LEU A 54 -7.06 -5.78 -13.91
C LEU A 54 -8.34 -6.00 -13.09
N LYS A 55 -8.40 -5.50 -11.84
CA LYS A 55 -9.60 -5.61 -11.00
C LYS A 55 -10.79 -4.76 -11.48
N PHE A 56 -10.50 -3.72 -12.28
CA PHE A 56 -11.51 -2.83 -12.85
C PHE A 56 -11.76 -3.10 -14.33
N LYS A 57 -11.19 -4.16 -14.90
CA LYS A 57 -11.29 -4.45 -16.33
C LYS A 57 -12.73 -4.68 -16.81
N ASP A 58 -13.58 -5.19 -15.92
CA ASP A 58 -14.97 -5.56 -16.21
C ASP A 58 -15.99 -4.55 -15.64
N TYR A 59 -15.53 -3.39 -15.16
CA TYR A 59 -16.36 -2.25 -14.77
C TYR A 59 -16.56 -1.31 -15.97
#